data_AF-A0A4Q6BN95-F1
#
_entry.id   AF-A0A4Q6BN95-F1
#
_cell.length_a   1.000
_cell.length_b   1.000
_cell.length_c   1.000
_cell.angle_alpha   90.00
_cell.angle_beta   90.00
_cell.angle_gamma   90.00
#
_symmetry.space_group_name_H-M   'P 1'
#
loop_
_entity.id
_entity.type
_entity.pdbx_description
1 polymer ?
#
loop_
_entity_poly.entity_id
_entity_poly.type
_entity_poly.pdbx_seq_one_letter_code
_entity_poly.pdbx_strand_id
1 'polypeptide(L)'
;MNQQPLPSGPTAPAAPAATVKKKTHFAPIWLIPILIGLVVLYVGYTTVRNMGKTVTLTFLTGDGLVPGETLLKHKNVALGVIEEVRLSDDLTHVEAKLKVNRHESELLTERARFWVVRPRLNGSLSNLTAGLQTLVSGAYIEVDPGLPGGKEQRTFTGLEAPPGQRSDEPGRVFSLRASKMGALGVGSPVFFHDTIVGEVLQADMGDGRSDVDMRIFVKTPYEKFVQKNTQFWNISGLSLNMGPEGLHLEMQSLQSVINGG
;
A
#
# COMPACT_ATOMS: atom_id res chain seq x y z
N MET A 1 88.29 63.63 -60.35
CA MET A 1 87.47 64.61 -59.61
C MET A 1 86.12 63.99 -59.28
N ASN A 2 85.75 64.06 -58.00
CA ASN A 2 84.43 64.04 -57.36
C ASN A 2 83.32 63.08 -57.82
N GLN A 3 83.00 62.18 -56.88
CA GLN A 3 81.69 61.57 -56.70
C GLN A 3 80.61 62.65 -56.52
N GLN A 4 79.48 62.52 -57.21
CA GLN A 4 78.23 63.16 -56.80
C GLN A 4 77.05 62.19 -57.06
N PRO A 5 76.33 61.78 -56.00
CA PRO A 5 75.15 60.94 -56.14
C PRO A 5 73.96 61.76 -56.65
N LEU A 6 73.15 61.15 -57.52
CA LEU A 6 71.91 61.72 -58.04
C LEU A 6 70.79 61.68 -56.98
N PRO A 7 69.88 62.67 -56.98
CA PRO A 7 68.97 62.98 -55.88
C PRO A 7 67.84 61.97 -55.69
N SER A 8 67.56 61.67 -54.42
CA SER A 8 66.41 60.88 -53.96
C SER A 8 65.09 61.52 -54.38
N GLY A 9 64.31 60.82 -55.20
CA GLY A 9 62.95 61.22 -55.54
C GLY A 9 62.02 61.25 -54.31
N PRO A 10 60.91 62.02 -54.36
CA PRO A 10 60.08 62.32 -53.21
C PRO A 10 59.44 61.07 -52.58
N THR A 11 59.65 60.94 -51.26
CA THR A 11 59.06 59.92 -50.38
C THR A 11 57.54 59.94 -50.49
N ALA A 12 56.94 58.81 -50.86
CA ALA A 12 55.51 58.61 -50.83
C ALA A 12 54.95 58.88 -49.42
N PRO A 13 53.82 59.60 -49.26
CA PRO A 13 53.25 59.85 -47.95
C PRO A 13 52.84 58.53 -47.28
N ALA A 14 53.32 58.33 -46.06
CA ALA A 14 53.00 57.16 -45.24
C ALA A 14 51.49 57.08 -45.01
N ALA A 15 50.90 55.93 -45.36
CA ALA A 15 49.48 55.66 -45.15
C ALA A 15 49.13 55.75 -43.64
N PRO A 16 47.98 56.34 -43.27
CA PRO A 16 47.59 56.45 -41.87
C PRO A 16 47.35 55.06 -41.27
N ALA A 17 47.98 54.79 -40.13
CA ALA A 17 47.79 53.55 -39.40
C ALA A 17 46.35 53.45 -38.86
N ALA A 18 45.61 52.45 -39.33
CA ALA A 18 44.24 52.19 -38.89
C ALA A 18 44.23 51.65 -37.46
N THR A 19 43.63 52.40 -36.53
CA THR A 19 43.38 51.93 -35.16
C THR A 19 42.03 51.21 -35.10
N VAL A 20 42.07 49.88 -35.12
CA VAL A 20 40.87 49.04 -34.98
C VAL A 20 40.41 49.03 -33.52
N LYS A 21 39.44 49.88 -33.18
CA LYS A 21 38.71 49.73 -31.91
C LYS A 21 37.76 48.53 -32.01
N LYS A 22 38.15 47.39 -31.44
CA LYS A 22 37.24 46.24 -31.24
C LYS A 22 36.12 46.64 -30.27
N LYS A 23 34.92 46.94 -30.80
CA LYS A 23 33.69 46.92 -29.99
C LYS A 23 33.33 45.46 -29.73
N THR A 24 33.48 45.02 -28.49
CA THR A 24 32.91 43.77 -28.00
C THR A 24 31.40 43.92 -27.96
N HIS A 25 30.73 43.61 -29.07
CA HIS A 25 29.29 43.40 -29.06
C HIS A 25 29.01 42.11 -28.29
N PHE A 26 28.66 42.24 -27.01
CA PHE A 26 28.00 41.16 -26.27
C PHE A 26 26.69 40.88 -27.00
N ALA A 27 26.62 39.79 -27.75
CA ALA A 27 25.46 39.46 -28.56
C ALA A 27 24.29 39.07 -27.62
N PRO A 28 23.19 39.85 -27.55
CA PRO A 28 22.02 39.49 -26.75
C PRO A 28 21.32 38.21 -27.27
N ILE A 29 21.73 37.70 -28.42
CA ILE A 29 21.29 36.44 -29.02
C ILE A 29 21.55 35.24 -28.08
N TRP A 30 22.53 35.32 -27.18
CA TRP A 30 22.83 34.24 -26.24
C TRP A 30 21.91 34.20 -25.01
N LEU A 31 21.04 35.20 -24.81
CA LEU A 31 20.03 35.19 -23.74
C LEU A 31 18.96 34.12 -23.98
N ILE A 32 18.58 33.90 -25.24
CA ILE A 32 17.57 32.90 -25.62
C ILE A 32 18.02 31.47 -25.26
N PRO A 33 19.21 30.97 -25.64
CA PRO A 33 19.66 29.64 -25.25
C PRO A 33 19.88 29.49 -23.75
N ILE A 34 20.34 30.53 -23.03
CA ILE A 34 20.41 30.48 -21.55
C ILE A 34 19.00 30.33 -20.96
N LEU A 35 18.04 31.11 -21.44
CA LEU A 35 16.66 31.06 -20.97
C LEU A 35 16.03 29.68 -21.22
N ILE A 36 16.22 29.13 -22.42
CA ILE A 36 15.77 27.76 -22.75
C ILE A 36 16.44 26.74 -21.82
N GLY A 37 17.76 26.86 -21.59
CA GLY A 37 18.49 26.00 -20.66
C GLY A 37 17.94 26.06 -19.23
N LEU A 38 17.59 27.25 -18.75
CA LEU A 38 16.95 27.45 -17.45
C LEU A 38 15.56 26.82 -17.37
N VAL A 39 14.76 26.94 -18.43
CA VAL A 39 13.43 26.29 -18.49
C VAL A 39 13.57 24.77 -18.49
N VAL A 40 14.50 24.21 -19.27
CA VAL A 40 14.77 22.76 -19.27
C VAL A 40 15.27 22.29 -17.92
N LEU A 41 16.19 23.03 -17.29
CA LEU A 41 16.69 22.73 -15.95
C LEU A 41 15.55 22.77 -14.92
N TYR A 42 14.66 23.77 -15.02
CA TYR A 42 13.51 23.92 -14.13
C TYR A 42 12.50 22.77 -14.31
N VAL A 43 12.12 22.45 -15.54
CA VAL A 43 11.20 21.32 -15.84
C VAL A 43 11.83 19.98 -15.45
N GLY A 44 13.13 19.80 -15.66
CA GLY A 44 13.85 18.61 -15.19
C GLY A 44 13.85 18.51 -13.67
N TYR A 45 14.12 19.63 -12.99
CA TYR A 45 14.09 19.69 -11.52
C TYR A 45 12.71 19.37 -10.95
N THR A 46 11.64 19.94 -11.51
CA THR A 46 10.27 19.65 -11.07
C THR A 46 9.86 18.21 -11.39
N THR A 47 10.27 17.66 -12.53
CA THR A 47 10.00 16.26 -12.91
C THR A 47 10.61 15.29 -11.90
N VAL A 48 11.91 15.44 -11.60
CA VAL A 48 12.61 14.59 -10.62
C VAL A 48 12.04 14.79 -9.21
N ARG A 49 11.69 16.03 -8.85
CA ARG A 49 11.03 16.35 -7.58
C ARG A 49 9.57 15.94 -7.51
N ASN A 50 8.91 15.58 -8.60
CA ASN A 50 7.51 15.14 -8.58
C ASN A 50 7.34 13.64 -8.78
N MET A 51 8.42 12.91 -9.07
CA MET A 51 8.40 11.45 -9.11
C MET A 51 8.00 10.87 -7.74
N GLY A 52 7.02 9.96 -7.77
CA GLY A 52 6.58 9.17 -6.62
C GLY A 52 7.69 8.26 -6.10
N LYS A 53 7.51 7.69 -4.90
CA LYS A 53 8.47 6.73 -4.34
C LYS A 53 8.14 5.33 -4.86
N THR A 54 9.16 4.60 -5.32
CA THR A 54 9.03 3.18 -5.66
C THR A 54 9.32 2.34 -4.43
N VAL A 55 8.45 1.37 -4.19
CA VAL A 55 8.45 0.43 -3.05
C VAL A 55 8.45 -0.98 -3.62
N THR A 56 9.20 -1.89 -3.01
CA THR A 56 9.20 -3.31 -3.35
C THR A 56 8.34 -4.07 -2.35
N LEU A 57 7.35 -4.80 -2.85
CA LEU A 57 6.52 -5.69 -2.06
C LEU A 57 6.84 -7.14 -2.43
N THR A 58 7.06 -7.99 -1.42
CA THR A 58 7.30 -9.42 -1.60
C THR A 58 6.07 -10.21 -1.19
N PHE A 59 5.54 -11.04 -2.09
CA PHE A 59 4.38 -11.92 -1.88
C PHE A 59 4.75 -13.38 -2.14
N LEU A 60 3.98 -14.34 -1.62
CA LEU A 60 4.19 -15.76 -1.95
C LEU A 60 3.68 -16.09 -3.37
N THR A 61 2.65 -15.39 -3.82
CA THR A 61 2.06 -15.58 -5.15
C THR A 61 1.79 -14.24 -5.84
N GLY A 62 1.92 -14.23 -7.17
CA GLY A 62 1.58 -13.10 -8.04
C GLY A 62 0.12 -13.09 -8.49
N ASP A 63 -0.71 -14.00 -7.96
CA ASP A 63 -2.10 -14.16 -8.38
C ASP A 63 -2.93 -12.88 -8.18
N GLY A 64 -3.48 -12.37 -9.29
CA GLY A 64 -4.23 -11.12 -9.35
C GLY A 64 -3.38 -9.84 -9.42
N LEU A 65 -2.05 -9.94 -9.45
CA LEU A 65 -1.16 -8.78 -9.57
C LEU A 65 -0.80 -8.52 -11.05
N VAL A 66 -1.29 -7.40 -11.59
CA VAL A 66 -1.08 -7.01 -12.98
C VAL A 66 -0.36 -5.65 -13.02
N PRO A 67 0.83 -5.59 -13.67
CA PRO A 67 1.52 -4.32 -13.89
C PRO A 67 0.65 -3.29 -14.61
N GLY A 68 0.58 -2.08 -14.08
CA GLY A 68 -0.17 -0.95 -14.63
C GLY A 68 -1.66 -0.91 -14.25
N GLU A 69 -2.22 -2.02 -13.76
CA GLU A 69 -3.66 -2.11 -13.44
C GLU A 69 -3.91 -2.26 -11.94
N THR A 70 -3.11 -3.05 -11.24
CA THR A 70 -3.32 -3.28 -9.81
C THR A 70 -2.98 -2.02 -9.00
N LEU A 71 -3.99 -1.47 -8.34
CA LEU A 71 -3.88 -0.26 -7.54
C LEU A 71 -3.49 -0.56 -6.10
N LEU A 72 -2.68 0.33 -5.50
CA LEU A 72 -2.56 0.46 -4.06
C LEU A 72 -3.71 1.32 -3.55
N LYS A 73 -4.45 0.84 -2.57
CA LYS A 73 -5.57 1.55 -1.94
C LYS A 73 -5.45 1.62 -0.44
N HIS A 74 -5.99 2.68 0.13
CA HIS A 74 -6.32 2.78 1.55
C HIS A 74 -7.70 3.40 1.66
N LYS A 75 -8.63 2.76 2.38
CA LYS A 75 -10.00 3.27 2.54
C LYS A 75 -10.67 3.56 1.19
N ASN A 76 -10.43 2.69 0.21
CA ASN A 76 -10.93 2.82 -1.17
C ASN A 76 -10.39 4.03 -1.97
N VAL A 77 -9.37 4.73 -1.48
CA VAL A 77 -8.66 5.79 -2.21
C VAL A 77 -7.40 5.22 -2.85
N ALA A 78 -7.19 5.47 -4.14
CA ALA A 78 -6.00 5.02 -4.85
C ALA A 78 -4.77 5.88 -4.48
N LEU A 79 -3.74 5.23 -3.95
CA LEU A 79 -2.50 5.84 -3.47
C LEU A 79 -1.29 5.54 -4.38
N GLY A 80 -1.44 4.60 -5.30
CA GLY A 80 -0.36 4.14 -6.17
C GLY A 80 -0.79 3.01 -7.11
N VAL A 81 0.17 2.51 -7.89
CA VAL A 81 -0.05 1.44 -8.88
C VAL A 81 1.18 0.54 -8.97
N ILE A 82 0.98 -0.75 -9.23
CA ILE A 82 2.07 -1.68 -9.52
C ILE A 82 2.68 -1.32 -10.86
N GLU A 83 4.00 -1.09 -10.91
CA GLU A 83 4.73 -0.86 -12.17
C GLU A 83 5.25 -2.16 -12.77
N GLU A 84 5.61 -3.13 -11.93
CA GLU A 84 6.28 -4.34 -12.37
C GLU A 84 6.03 -5.49 -11.38
N VAL A 85 5.88 -6.71 -11.91
CA VAL A 85 5.78 -7.95 -11.14
C VAL A 85 6.79 -8.93 -11.71
N ARG A 86 7.65 -9.48 -10.85
CA ARG A 86 8.67 -10.46 -11.24
C ARG A 86 8.66 -11.61 -10.25
N LEU A 87 8.92 -12.81 -10.76
CA LEU A 87 9.25 -13.94 -9.90
C LEU A 87 10.71 -13.76 -9.42
N SER A 88 10.97 -14.10 -8.17
CA SER A 88 12.32 -14.03 -7.59
C SER A 88 13.28 -14.99 -8.29
N ASP A 89 14.59 -14.70 -8.18
CA ASP A 89 15.63 -15.52 -8.81
C ASP A 89 15.63 -16.98 -8.32
N ASP A 90 15.18 -17.21 -7.08
CA ASP A 90 15.05 -18.54 -6.47
C ASP A 90 13.69 -19.21 -6.73
N LEU A 91 12.78 -18.53 -7.45
CA LEU A 91 11.43 -18.99 -7.79
C LEU A 91 10.50 -19.23 -6.58
N THR A 92 10.86 -18.76 -5.38
CA THR A 92 10.09 -19.02 -4.15
C THR A 92 9.05 -17.95 -3.84
N HIS A 93 9.21 -16.74 -4.37
CA HIS A 93 8.36 -15.58 -4.07
C HIS A 93 8.24 -14.63 -5.26
N VAL A 94 7.28 -13.72 -5.18
CA VAL A 94 7.02 -12.71 -6.21
C VAL A 94 7.38 -11.33 -5.66
N GLU A 95 8.19 -10.60 -6.42
CA GLU A 95 8.54 -9.21 -6.17
C GLU A 95 7.68 -8.28 -7.04
N ALA A 96 6.85 -7.46 -6.40
CA ALA A 96 6.05 -6.43 -7.05
C ALA A 96 6.63 -5.05 -6.74
N LYS A 97 7.03 -4.30 -7.77
CA LYS A 97 7.41 -2.89 -7.63
C LYS A 97 6.17 -2.03 -7.72
N LEU A 98 5.95 -1.26 -6.67
CA LEU A 98 4.82 -0.38 -6.49
C LEU A 98 5.29 1.06 -6.55
N LYS A 99 4.62 1.88 -7.36
CA LYS A 99 4.82 3.32 -7.37
C LYS A 99 3.75 4.00 -6.54
N VAL A 100 4.21 4.67 -5.50
CA VAL A 100 3.36 5.37 -4.54
C VAL A 100 3.44 6.87 -4.79
N ASN A 101 2.29 7.54 -4.73
CA ASN A 101 2.19 8.98 -4.87
C ASN A 101 3.02 9.69 -3.78
N ARG A 102 3.63 10.82 -4.13
CA ARG A 102 4.53 11.56 -3.23
C ARG A 102 3.88 11.94 -1.90
N HIS A 103 2.65 12.41 -1.93
CA HIS A 103 1.91 12.84 -0.73
C HIS A 103 1.64 11.69 0.23
N GLU A 104 1.56 10.47 -0.28
CA GLU A 104 1.25 9.26 0.50
C GLU A 104 2.50 8.56 1.01
N SER A 105 3.68 9.13 0.77
CA SER A 105 4.95 8.52 1.13
C SER A 105 5.25 8.50 2.63
N GLU A 106 4.50 9.29 3.42
CA GLU A 106 4.56 9.28 4.88
C GLU A 106 3.91 8.01 5.48
N LEU A 107 3.08 7.32 4.70
CA LEU A 107 2.44 6.06 5.08
C LEU A 107 3.41 4.87 5.00
N LEU A 108 4.54 5.02 4.32
CA LEU A 108 5.52 3.98 4.05
C LEU A 108 6.53 3.83 5.19
N THR A 109 6.04 3.34 6.33
CA THR A 109 6.86 3.12 7.53
C THR A 109 7.03 1.63 7.82
N GLU A 110 7.98 1.26 8.68
CA GLU A 110 8.16 -0.12 9.17
C GLU A 110 6.91 -0.77 9.80
N ARG A 111 5.87 0.01 10.08
CA ARG A 111 4.58 -0.44 10.63
C ARG A 111 3.52 -0.65 9.55
N ALA A 112 3.80 -0.26 8.32
CA ALA A 112 2.89 -0.39 7.21
C ALA A 112 2.74 -1.87 6.83
N ARG A 113 1.48 -2.31 6.72
CA ARG A 113 1.12 -3.67 6.33
C ARG A 113 0.36 -3.62 5.03
N PHE A 114 0.74 -4.49 4.10
CA PHE A 114 0.16 -4.57 2.76
C PHE A 114 -0.44 -5.95 2.57
N TRP A 115 -1.59 -6.06 1.92
CA TRP A 115 -2.16 -7.35 1.54
C TRP A 115 -2.94 -7.26 0.24
N VAL A 116 -3.05 -8.39 -0.45
CA VAL A 116 -3.85 -8.48 -1.69
C VAL A 116 -5.31 -8.75 -1.33
N VAL A 117 -6.19 -7.85 -1.76
CA VAL A 117 -7.64 -8.04 -1.69
C VAL A 117 -8.10 -8.63 -3.02
N ARG A 118 -8.56 -9.88 -2.96
CA ARG A 118 -9.11 -10.61 -4.10
C ARG A 118 -10.64 -10.56 -4.08
N PRO A 119 -11.32 -10.43 -5.23
CA PRO A 119 -12.78 -10.51 -5.27
C PRO A 119 -13.20 -11.91 -4.82
N ARG A 120 -13.91 -11.99 -3.69
CA ARG A 120 -14.44 -13.27 -3.22
C ARG A 120 -15.79 -13.52 -3.89
N LEU A 121 -15.88 -14.59 -4.67
CA LEU A 121 -17.14 -15.08 -5.22
C LEU A 121 -17.92 -15.81 -4.11
N ASN A 122 -18.40 -15.05 -3.12
CA ASN A 122 -19.26 -15.61 -2.10
C ASN A 122 -20.66 -15.67 -2.72
N GLY A 123 -21.18 -16.88 -2.94
CA GLY A 123 -22.49 -17.15 -3.59
C GLY A 123 -23.74 -16.63 -2.86
N SER A 124 -23.65 -15.55 -2.08
CA SER A 124 -24.79 -14.91 -1.44
C SER A 124 -25.37 -13.82 -2.35
N LEU A 125 -26.58 -14.06 -2.84
CA LEU A 125 -27.39 -13.14 -3.67
C LEU A 125 -27.58 -11.73 -3.07
N SER A 126 -27.21 -11.51 -1.80
CA SER A 126 -27.27 -10.23 -1.11
C SER A 126 -26.06 -9.30 -1.30
N ASN A 127 -24.92 -9.80 -1.82
CA ASN A 127 -23.70 -8.99 -2.05
C ASN A 127 -23.39 -8.71 -3.53
N LEU A 128 -24.32 -9.02 -4.45
CA LEU A 128 -24.13 -8.83 -5.89
C LEU A 128 -23.78 -7.38 -6.26
N THR A 129 -24.32 -6.38 -5.55
CA THR A 129 -24.03 -4.96 -5.84
C THR A 129 -22.63 -4.51 -5.45
N ALA A 130 -22.04 -5.09 -4.39
CA ALA A 130 -20.64 -4.84 -4.01
C ALA A 130 -19.65 -5.66 -4.85
N GLY A 131 -20.03 -6.89 -5.23
CA GLY A 131 -19.26 -7.78 -6.10
C GLY A 131 -19.16 -7.27 -7.54
N LEU A 132 -20.22 -6.67 -8.10
CA LEU A 132 -20.23 -6.16 -9.49
C LEU A 132 -19.24 -4.99 -9.72
N GLN A 133 -19.00 -4.15 -8.71
CA GLN A 133 -18.01 -3.05 -8.78
C GLN A 133 -16.56 -3.58 -8.79
N THR A 134 -16.31 -4.71 -8.14
CA THR A 134 -14.97 -5.34 -8.03
C THR A 134 -14.69 -6.35 -9.14
N LEU A 135 -15.73 -6.97 -9.72
CA LEU A 135 -15.60 -7.85 -10.89
C LEU A 135 -15.03 -7.13 -12.12
N VAL A 136 -15.21 -5.81 -12.23
CA VAL A 136 -14.66 -4.99 -13.32
C VAL A 136 -13.24 -4.47 -13.01
N SER A 137 -12.81 -4.47 -11.74
CA SER A 137 -11.59 -3.76 -11.30
C SER A 137 -10.39 -4.67 -10.96
N GLY A 138 -10.57 -5.99 -10.94
CA GLY A 138 -9.48 -6.93 -10.60
C GLY A 138 -9.07 -6.89 -9.12
N ALA A 139 -8.07 -7.68 -8.75
CA ALA A 139 -7.50 -7.63 -7.40
C ALA A 139 -6.72 -6.32 -7.19
N TYR A 140 -6.67 -5.86 -5.94
CA TYR A 140 -5.95 -4.64 -5.56
C TYR A 140 -5.17 -4.87 -4.27
N ILE A 141 -4.17 -4.02 -4.01
CA ILE A 141 -3.40 -4.06 -2.76
C ILE A 141 -4.00 -3.03 -1.79
N GLU A 142 -4.38 -3.45 -0.60
CA GLU A 142 -4.75 -2.51 0.48
C GLU A 142 -3.53 -2.29 1.39
N VAL A 143 -3.35 -1.06 1.88
CA VAL A 143 -2.35 -0.71 2.90
C VAL A 143 -3.02 -0.31 4.20
N ASP A 144 -2.46 -0.77 5.32
CA ASP A 144 -2.67 -0.18 6.63
C ASP A 144 -1.35 0.50 7.05
N PRO A 145 -1.30 1.84 7.16
CA PRO A 145 -0.09 2.58 7.48
C PRO A 145 0.44 2.34 8.91
N GLY A 146 -0.35 1.72 9.78
CA GLY A 146 0.03 1.55 11.18
C GLY A 146 -0.23 2.80 12.03
N LEU A 147 0.23 2.75 13.27
CA LEU A 147 0.25 3.92 14.15
C LEU A 147 1.23 4.99 13.64
N PRO A 148 0.90 6.30 13.76
CA PRO A 148 1.75 7.38 13.30
C PRO A 148 3.21 7.29 13.79
N GLY A 149 4.13 7.68 12.91
CA GLY A 149 5.57 7.60 13.13
C GLY A 149 6.15 6.21 12.82
N GLY A 150 7.46 6.09 12.96
CA GLY A 150 8.22 4.92 12.52
C GLY A 150 9.27 5.33 11.49
N LYS A 151 10.18 4.40 11.18
CA LYS A 151 11.23 4.64 10.16
C LYS A 151 10.66 4.42 8.76
N GLU A 152 11.04 5.29 7.83
CA GLU A 152 10.71 5.10 6.41
C GLU A 152 11.30 3.78 5.93
N GLN A 153 10.48 2.98 5.26
CA GLN A 153 10.87 1.70 4.68
C GLN A 153 10.39 1.61 3.23
N ARG A 154 11.15 0.91 2.40
CA ARG A 154 10.87 0.74 0.95
C ARG A 154 10.72 -0.70 0.51
N THR A 155 10.95 -1.64 1.40
CA THR A 155 10.82 -3.07 1.13
C THR A 155 9.88 -3.65 2.16
N PHE A 156 8.79 -4.27 1.74
CA PHE A 156 7.81 -4.84 2.64
C PHE A 156 7.45 -6.26 2.25
N THR A 157 7.15 -7.07 3.25
CA THR A 157 6.53 -8.37 3.05
C THR A 157 5.02 -8.18 3.03
N GLY A 158 4.40 -8.55 1.91
CA GLY A 158 2.97 -8.57 1.78
C GLY A 158 2.35 -9.74 2.53
N LEU A 159 1.20 -9.48 3.16
CA LEU A 159 0.38 -10.49 3.81
C LEU A 159 -0.57 -11.10 2.78
N GLU A 160 -0.77 -12.41 2.85
CA GLU A 160 -1.71 -13.11 1.96
C GLU A 160 -3.18 -12.89 2.35
N ALA A 161 -3.43 -12.50 3.60
CA ALA A 161 -4.74 -12.21 4.15
C ALA A 161 -4.74 -10.86 4.88
N PRO A 162 -5.90 -10.19 4.97
CA PRO A 162 -6.02 -8.99 5.77
C PRO A 162 -5.56 -9.22 7.21
N PRO A 163 -4.88 -8.25 7.84
CA PRO A 163 -4.55 -8.34 9.26
C PRO A 163 -5.85 -8.30 10.07
N GLY A 164 -6.01 -9.19 11.05
CA GLY A 164 -7.27 -9.26 11.81
C GLY A 164 -7.56 -8.00 12.66
N GLN A 165 -6.52 -7.24 13.01
CA GLN A 165 -6.70 -5.90 13.59
C GLN A 165 -6.04 -4.88 12.68
N ARG A 166 -6.85 -3.98 12.12
CA ARG A 166 -6.38 -2.81 11.38
C ARG A 166 -6.20 -1.62 12.31
N SER A 167 -5.24 -0.75 11.99
CA SER A 167 -4.91 0.42 12.82
C SER A 167 -5.96 1.52 12.74
N ASP A 168 -6.80 1.50 11.71
CA ASP A 168 -7.92 2.41 11.51
C ASP A 168 -9.23 1.93 12.16
N GLU A 169 -9.23 0.74 12.77
CA GLU A 169 -10.41 0.17 13.42
C GLU A 169 -10.23 0.19 14.95
N PRO A 170 -10.85 1.17 15.65
CA PRO A 170 -10.74 1.24 17.10
C PRO A 170 -11.48 0.08 17.76
N GLY A 171 -10.90 -0.44 18.84
CA GLY A 171 -11.48 -1.52 19.63
C GLY A 171 -10.47 -2.08 20.62
N ARG A 172 -10.83 -3.21 21.23
CA ARG A 172 -10.01 -3.87 22.26
C ARG A 172 -9.80 -5.34 21.93
N VAL A 173 -8.59 -5.81 22.20
CA VAL A 173 -8.24 -7.23 22.09
C VAL A 173 -8.44 -7.88 23.45
N PHE A 174 -9.09 -9.04 23.46
CA PHE A 174 -9.29 -9.88 24.64
C PHE A 174 -8.66 -11.25 24.40
N SER A 175 -8.05 -11.81 25.44
CA SER A 175 -7.57 -13.19 25.44
C SER A 175 -8.62 -14.09 26.09
N LEU A 176 -9.06 -15.11 25.36
CA LEU A 176 -9.97 -16.14 25.83
C LEU A 176 -9.20 -17.45 25.96
N ARG A 177 -9.57 -18.25 26.96
CA ARG A 177 -9.07 -19.61 27.13
C ARG A 177 -10.23 -20.57 27.06
N ALA A 178 -10.12 -21.59 26.21
CA ALA A 178 -11.13 -22.61 26.05
C ALA A 178 -10.49 -24.00 26.07
N SER A 179 -11.19 -25.01 26.57
CA SER A 179 -10.69 -26.39 26.57
C SER A 179 -10.73 -27.05 25.19
N LYS A 180 -11.44 -26.45 24.22
CA LYS A 180 -11.57 -26.95 22.84
C LYS A 180 -11.70 -25.77 21.88
N MET A 181 -11.03 -25.84 20.73
CA MET A 181 -11.10 -24.81 19.67
C MET A 181 -12.45 -24.87 18.92
N GLY A 182 -13.02 -26.07 18.75
CA GLY A 182 -14.20 -26.26 17.90
C GLY A 182 -13.89 -25.96 16.43
N ALA A 183 -14.88 -25.46 15.68
CA ALA A 183 -14.72 -24.99 14.29
C ALA A 183 -14.26 -23.52 14.19
N LEU A 184 -13.76 -22.94 15.28
CA LEU A 184 -13.32 -21.55 15.32
C LEU A 184 -11.91 -21.42 14.72
N GLY A 185 -11.72 -20.44 13.84
CA GLY A 185 -10.45 -20.13 13.20
C GLY A 185 -10.20 -18.63 13.14
N VAL A 186 -9.03 -18.24 12.62
CA VAL A 186 -8.72 -16.82 12.37
C VAL A 186 -9.76 -16.25 11.41
N GLY A 187 -10.35 -15.11 11.77
CA GLY A 187 -11.44 -14.47 11.04
C GLY A 187 -12.85 -14.97 11.39
N SER A 188 -13.01 -15.93 12.31
CA SER A 188 -14.34 -16.29 12.81
C SER A 188 -15.00 -15.07 13.46
N PRO A 189 -16.27 -14.77 13.14
CA PRO A 189 -16.97 -13.58 13.65
C PRO A 189 -17.28 -13.71 15.14
N VAL A 190 -17.16 -12.62 15.87
CA VAL A 190 -17.67 -12.49 17.25
C VAL A 190 -19.02 -11.80 17.21
N PHE A 191 -20.04 -12.43 17.77
CA PHE A 191 -21.39 -11.90 17.81
C PHE A 191 -21.76 -11.28 19.15
N PHE A 192 -22.57 -10.23 19.10
CA PHE A 192 -23.32 -9.71 20.24
C PHE A 192 -24.73 -9.37 19.75
N HIS A 193 -25.75 -10.05 20.29
CA HIS A 193 -27.15 -9.89 19.87
C HIS A 193 -27.32 -9.99 18.34
N ASP A 194 -26.88 -11.10 17.75
CA ASP A 194 -26.93 -11.40 16.30
C ASP A 194 -26.19 -10.40 15.39
N THR A 195 -25.41 -9.48 15.97
CA THR A 195 -24.62 -8.50 15.23
C THR A 195 -23.15 -8.89 15.30
N ILE A 196 -22.45 -8.85 14.17
CA ILE A 196 -20.99 -9.04 14.13
C ILE A 196 -20.33 -7.81 14.77
N VAL A 197 -19.68 -8.02 15.91
CA VAL A 197 -19.02 -6.96 16.69
C VAL A 197 -17.50 -7.08 16.70
N GLY A 198 -16.96 -8.14 16.11
CA GLY A 198 -15.54 -8.45 16.19
C GLY A 198 -15.18 -9.71 15.41
N GLU A 199 -13.95 -10.15 15.59
CA GLU A 199 -13.43 -11.37 14.97
C GLU A 199 -12.30 -12.00 15.78
N VAL A 200 -12.05 -13.28 15.55
CA VAL A 200 -10.91 -14.02 16.11
C VAL A 200 -9.63 -13.63 15.37
N LEU A 201 -8.67 -13.06 16.08
CA LEU A 201 -7.36 -12.67 15.55
C LEU A 201 -6.38 -13.84 15.47
N GLN A 202 -6.43 -14.71 16.46
CA GLN A 202 -5.51 -15.84 16.60
C GLN A 202 -6.17 -16.93 17.44
N ALA A 203 -5.88 -18.17 17.08
CA ALA A 203 -6.28 -19.35 17.85
C ALA A 203 -5.12 -20.34 17.81
N ASP A 204 -4.41 -20.48 18.94
CA ASP A 204 -3.30 -21.43 19.07
C ASP A 204 -3.63 -22.48 20.12
N MET A 205 -3.05 -23.67 19.94
CA MET A 205 -2.97 -24.63 21.03
C MET A 205 -1.97 -24.10 22.06
N GLY A 206 -2.42 -23.92 23.30
CA GLY A 206 -1.54 -23.49 24.38
C GLY A 206 -0.46 -24.54 24.68
N ASP A 207 0.65 -24.09 25.24
CA ASP A 207 1.87 -24.89 25.52
C ASP A 207 1.60 -26.17 26.36
N GLY A 208 0.44 -26.26 27.03
CA GLY A 208 0.01 -27.35 27.89
C GLY A 208 -0.80 -28.50 27.24
N ARG A 209 -0.99 -28.51 25.91
CA ARG A 209 -1.69 -29.57 25.13
C ARG A 209 -3.18 -29.82 25.44
N SER A 210 -3.81 -29.09 26.35
CA SER A 210 -5.25 -29.24 26.66
C SER A 210 -6.10 -27.99 26.45
N ASP A 211 -5.49 -26.80 26.57
CA ASP A 211 -6.19 -25.53 26.48
C ASP A 211 -5.82 -24.80 25.20
N VAL A 212 -6.78 -24.07 24.65
CA VAL A 212 -6.65 -23.24 23.47
C VAL A 212 -6.68 -21.80 23.93
N ASP A 213 -5.59 -21.08 23.65
CA ASP A 213 -5.51 -19.65 23.88
C ASP A 213 -5.93 -18.94 22.60
N MET A 214 -6.97 -18.12 22.70
CA MET A 214 -7.54 -17.38 21.58
C MET A 214 -7.42 -15.88 21.85
N ARG A 215 -7.11 -15.11 20.81
CA ARG A 215 -7.19 -13.65 20.84
C ARG A 215 -8.34 -13.20 19.97
N ILE A 216 -9.26 -12.43 20.53
CA ILE A 216 -10.38 -11.85 19.81
C ILE A 216 -10.26 -10.33 19.81
N PHE A 217 -10.68 -9.70 18.71
CA PHE A 217 -10.83 -8.26 18.61
C PHE A 217 -12.30 -7.90 18.66
N VAL A 218 -12.67 -6.95 19.51
CA VAL A 218 -14.03 -6.41 19.61
C VAL A 218 -13.98 -4.93 19.30
N LYS A 219 -14.80 -4.50 18.33
CA LYS A 219 -14.83 -3.15 17.78
C LYS A 219 -15.44 -2.17 18.78
N THR A 220 -15.01 -0.90 18.73
CA THR A 220 -15.72 0.20 19.40
C THR A 220 -17.09 0.40 18.69
N PRO A 221 -18.20 0.63 19.43
CA PRO A 221 -18.30 0.80 20.88
C PRO A 221 -18.60 -0.48 21.66
N TYR A 222 -18.60 -1.66 21.02
CA TYR A 222 -19.04 -2.92 21.64
C TYR A 222 -18.10 -3.45 22.71
N GLU A 223 -16.81 -3.10 22.62
CA GLU A 223 -15.80 -3.42 23.63
C GLU A 223 -16.21 -3.08 25.08
N LYS A 224 -17.07 -2.06 25.27
CA LYS A 224 -17.56 -1.63 26.58
C LYS A 224 -18.52 -2.63 27.25
N PHE A 225 -19.10 -3.55 26.46
CA PHE A 225 -19.99 -4.59 26.96
C PHE A 225 -19.21 -5.82 27.45
N VAL A 226 -17.91 -5.90 27.16
CA VAL A 226 -17.04 -6.97 27.68
C VAL A 226 -16.53 -6.57 29.07
N GLN A 227 -17.09 -7.21 30.08
CA GLN A 227 -16.79 -7.03 31.49
C GLN A 227 -16.14 -8.30 32.07
N LYS A 228 -15.69 -8.24 33.32
CA LYS A 228 -15.03 -9.37 34.00
C LYS A 228 -15.91 -10.62 34.12
N ASN A 229 -17.23 -10.45 34.10
CA ASN A 229 -18.24 -11.51 34.21
C ASN A 229 -18.89 -11.86 32.87
N THR A 230 -18.41 -11.31 31.75
CA THR A 230 -18.91 -11.67 30.43
C THR A 230 -18.53 -13.11 30.12
N GLN A 231 -19.52 -13.90 29.73
CA GLN A 231 -19.32 -15.28 29.30
C GLN A 231 -19.33 -15.32 27.77
N PHE A 232 -18.35 -16.00 27.20
CA PHE A 232 -18.29 -16.30 25.78
C PHE A 232 -18.67 -17.77 25.60
N TRP A 233 -19.57 -18.04 24.66
CA TRP A 233 -19.95 -19.39 24.27
C TRP A 233 -19.74 -19.55 22.77
N ASN A 234 -19.33 -20.74 22.36
CA ASN A 234 -19.17 -21.10 20.97
C ASN A 234 -20.54 -21.48 20.40
N ILE A 235 -20.98 -20.81 19.33
CA ILE A 235 -22.24 -21.10 18.63
C ILE A 235 -22.04 -21.97 17.38
N SER A 236 -20.81 -22.44 17.15
CA SER A 236 -20.46 -23.31 16.03
C SER A 236 -21.00 -24.73 16.26
N GLY A 237 -22.12 -25.05 15.62
CA GLY A 237 -22.67 -26.40 15.57
C GLY A 237 -24.20 -26.44 15.60
N LEU A 238 -24.76 -27.53 15.09
CA LEU A 238 -26.19 -27.83 15.20
C LEU A 238 -26.44 -28.45 16.58
N SER A 239 -27.18 -27.79 17.48
CA SER A 239 -27.64 -28.42 18.73
C SER A 239 -28.97 -29.13 18.50
N LEU A 240 -28.94 -30.46 18.51
CA LEU A 240 -30.14 -31.32 18.49
C LEU A 240 -30.42 -31.80 19.91
N ASN A 241 -31.43 -31.20 20.56
CA ASN A 241 -31.92 -31.67 21.86
C ASN A 241 -33.17 -32.54 21.68
N MET A 242 -33.10 -33.81 22.08
CA MET A 242 -34.26 -34.71 22.18
C MET A 242 -34.64 -34.88 23.65
N GLY A 243 -35.81 -34.38 24.03
CA GLY A 243 -36.41 -34.58 25.34
C GLY A 243 -37.59 -35.56 25.28
N PRO A 244 -38.08 -36.04 26.44
CA PRO A 244 -39.28 -36.90 26.51
C PRO A 244 -40.57 -36.23 26.00
N GLU A 245 -40.58 -34.90 25.83
CA GLU A 245 -41.71 -34.13 25.28
C GLU A 245 -41.64 -33.91 23.75
N GLY A 246 -40.63 -34.42 23.07
CA GLY A 246 -40.48 -34.34 21.61
C GLY A 246 -39.24 -33.62 21.12
N LEU A 247 -39.14 -33.46 19.79
CA LEU A 247 -38.00 -32.84 19.10
C LEU A 247 -38.08 -31.30 19.21
N HIS A 248 -37.14 -30.69 19.93
CA HIS A 248 -36.97 -29.24 19.97
C HIS A 248 -35.83 -28.84 19.05
N LEU A 249 -36.15 -28.18 17.94
CA LEU A 249 -35.18 -27.69 16.96
C LEU A 249 -35.02 -26.17 17.12
N GLU A 250 -34.02 -25.73 17.89
CA GLU A 250 -33.61 -24.33 17.93
C GLU A 250 -32.62 -24.07 16.78
N MET A 251 -33.12 -23.56 15.66
CA MET A 251 -32.25 -23.07 14.58
C MET A 251 -31.81 -21.65 14.92
N GLN A 252 -30.67 -21.50 15.61
CA GLN A 252 -30.01 -20.20 15.68
C GLN A 252 -29.47 -19.85 14.28
N SER A 253 -29.81 -18.64 13.82
CA SER A 253 -29.42 -17.98 12.56
C SER A 253 -28.69 -18.83 11.52
N LEU A 254 -29.28 -19.03 10.33
CA LEU A 254 -28.62 -19.68 9.18
C LEU A 254 -27.21 -19.13 8.87
N GLN A 255 -26.89 -17.89 9.27
CA GLN A 255 -25.57 -17.30 9.07
C GLN A 255 -24.49 -17.84 10.03
N SER A 256 -24.82 -18.21 11.27
CA SER A 256 -23.87 -18.78 12.22
C SER A 256 -23.52 -20.23 11.90
N VAL A 257 -24.47 -20.99 11.32
CA VAL A 257 -24.26 -22.37 10.87
C VAL A 257 -23.25 -22.46 9.72
N ILE A 258 -23.20 -21.45 8.84
CA ILE A 258 -22.33 -21.46 7.64
C ILE A 258 -20.92 -20.93 7.93
N ASN A 259 -20.78 -19.92 8.80
CA ASN A 259 -19.50 -19.24 9.02
C ASN A 259 -18.82 -19.57 10.35
N GLY A 260 -19.51 -20.27 11.27
CA GLY A 260 -19.05 -20.43 12.65
C GLY A 260 -19.06 -19.11 13.43
N GLY A 261 -18.96 -19.19 14.75
CA GLY A 261 -19.00 -18.05 15.67
C GLY A 261 -18.90 -18.48 17.12
#